data_AF-A0AA42WTJ6-F1
#
_entry.id   AF-A0AA42WTJ6-F1
#
_cell.length_a   1.000
_cell.length_b   1.000
_cell.length_c   1.000
_cell.angle_alpha   90.00
_cell.angle_beta   90.00
_cell.angle_gamma   90.00
#
_symmetry.space_group_name_H-M   'P 1'
#
loop_
_entity.id
_entity.type
_entity.pdbx_description
1 polymer ?
#
loop_
_entity_poly.entity_id
_entity_poly.type
_entity_poly.pdbx_seq_one_letter_code
_entity_poly.pdbx_strand_id
1 'polypeptide(L)'
;MSRLRGNAKWALGSFALALALPVVAQQAPESLLPPGFGDPAPAPTPTPAQPARPASPAPVVPTVPVTPSPSGEIVQPLDLSVANAVDNAAEAMSADELAAEKAKYDLPQSARRSLDRIGPLTPATRGMEPDAFGAEYGPYLATLMKQTHAPILSRWASILLRRALLSATDTPRGINGADWAAERAWLLLRMGEADSARLLVQSVDPDKYTPRLYAIAMQTYLATADPAGLCPLSAGARRTSKEPGWDMTRAICPALSGDQGSASAALNQAQRKGVVRGIDYRLAEKMVGAGFNARRSVKIEWDGVDGLTAWRYGLATALNVPIPDDMFGSVGPHVRAWEARAPALTAVRRLPGSEVAARLGVFSSEALVNFYAELGSEGDLASDLADRVDALRNAYSGPTAGARIQAMQTLWRDNGAPDYVGLIATARAAAALPVAQADGRDAANLVAAMLTAGYDRNAARWAQAIGQIDGDGAQDFWALLAVGTPSTVVDSGSSRISSYVGEAGPEKGRMLIAALAGLSRLSANDAAALAQDNGFALAANSRWARAIAAAAQRGEKATVALLAAVGMQGRDWHRLPPGHLYHVVAALHRVGLDPEARMIAAEALTRLS
;
A
#
# COMPACT_ATOMS: atom_id res chain seq x y z
N MET A 1 -16.57 -48.05 -49.36
CA MET A 1 -15.93 -49.26 -48.79
C MET A 1 -15.53 -48.97 -47.35
N SER A 2 -15.83 -49.87 -46.40
CA SER A 2 -15.43 -49.90 -44.96
C SER A 2 -15.92 -48.73 -44.08
N ARG A 3 -17.06 -48.78 -43.37
CA ARG A 3 -17.43 -49.44 -42.09
C ARG A 3 -16.60 -49.09 -40.83
N LEU A 4 -17.35 -48.57 -39.84
CA LEU A 4 -17.31 -48.75 -38.38
C LEU A 4 -16.36 -47.92 -37.49
N ARG A 5 -17.00 -47.11 -36.62
CA ARG A 5 -16.78 -46.91 -35.16
C ARG A 5 -17.82 -45.86 -34.72
N GLY A 6 -18.60 -45.95 -33.65
CA GLY A 6 -18.60 -46.80 -32.46
C GLY A 6 -19.11 -45.90 -31.32
N ASN A 7 -20.30 -46.17 -30.81
CA ASN A 7 -21.01 -45.42 -29.77
C ASN A 7 -20.21 -45.33 -28.45
N ALA A 8 -20.20 -44.14 -27.82
CA ALA A 8 -19.78 -43.99 -26.43
C ALA A 8 -20.96 -43.47 -25.58
N LYS A 9 -21.26 -44.25 -24.55
CA LYS A 9 -22.41 -44.16 -23.65
C LYS A 9 -22.16 -43.14 -22.52
N TRP A 10 -23.26 -42.58 -22.03
CA TRP A 10 -23.38 -41.87 -20.77
C TRP A 10 -22.90 -42.72 -19.58
N ALA A 11 -22.16 -42.11 -18.67
CA ALA A 11 -21.93 -42.61 -17.31
C ALA A 11 -22.17 -41.47 -16.32
N LEU A 12 -23.27 -41.59 -15.57
CA LEU A 12 -23.48 -40.92 -14.29
C LEU A 12 -22.41 -41.40 -13.30
N GLY A 13 -21.69 -40.47 -12.70
CA GLY A 13 -20.74 -40.73 -11.62
C GLY A 13 -21.05 -39.82 -10.43
N SER A 14 -21.68 -40.41 -9.42
CA SER A 14 -21.93 -39.85 -8.10
C SER A 14 -20.62 -39.45 -7.43
N PHE A 15 -20.46 -38.19 -7.02
CA PHE A 15 -19.40 -37.78 -6.10
C PHE A 15 -19.96 -37.66 -4.69
N ALA A 16 -19.59 -38.63 -3.87
CA ALA A 16 -19.86 -38.68 -2.45
C ALA A 16 -18.90 -37.76 -1.68
N LEU A 17 -19.43 -37.24 -0.57
CA LEU A 17 -18.77 -36.54 0.52
C LEU A 17 -17.45 -37.21 0.94
N ALA A 18 -16.36 -36.44 1.03
CA ALA A 18 -15.18 -36.79 1.82
C ALA A 18 -14.61 -35.53 2.52
N LEU A 19 -15.03 -35.40 3.77
CA LEU A 19 -14.31 -34.93 4.97
C LEU A 19 -13.23 -33.84 4.87
N ALA A 20 -13.51 -32.76 5.60
CA ALA A 20 -12.60 -31.71 6.02
C ALA A 20 -11.44 -32.23 6.89
N LEU A 21 -10.24 -31.69 6.65
CA LEU A 21 -9.11 -31.71 7.58
C LEU A 21 -8.80 -30.26 7.97
N PRO A 22 -8.69 -29.91 9.26
CA PRO A 22 -8.18 -28.61 9.66
C PRO A 22 -6.66 -28.60 9.56
N VAL A 23 -6.11 -27.74 8.70
CA VAL A 23 -4.70 -27.37 8.76
C VAL A 23 -4.57 -26.29 9.84
N VAL A 24 -4.10 -26.70 11.02
CA VAL A 24 -3.52 -25.80 12.02
C VAL A 24 -2.01 -25.88 11.85
N ALA A 25 -1.38 -24.77 11.44
CA ALA A 25 0.07 -24.62 11.51
C ALA A 25 0.42 -23.14 11.65
N GLN A 26 0.88 -22.73 12.84
CA GLN A 26 2.14 -22.01 13.07
C GLN A 26 2.23 -21.49 14.52
N GLN A 27 3.22 -21.98 15.30
CA GLN A 27 3.98 -21.15 16.26
C GLN A 27 5.46 -21.59 16.34
N ALA A 28 6.33 -20.61 16.07
CA ALA A 28 7.76 -20.43 16.41
C ALA A 28 8.85 -21.36 15.83
N PRO A 29 10.01 -20.81 15.38
CA PRO A 29 11.10 -21.56 14.76
C PRO A 29 12.05 -22.15 15.82
N GLU A 30 12.28 -23.47 15.75
CA GLU A 30 13.42 -24.09 16.42
C GLU A 30 14.75 -23.72 15.74
N SER A 31 15.76 -23.52 16.58
CA SER A 31 17.14 -23.21 16.21
C SER A 31 17.81 -24.41 15.53
N LEU A 32 18.23 -24.25 14.27
CA LEU A 32 19.06 -25.20 13.52
C LEU A 32 20.57 -24.92 13.69
N LEU A 33 21.02 -24.68 14.92
CA LEU A 33 22.45 -24.60 15.22
C LEU A 33 22.90 -25.79 16.08
N PRO A 34 24.03 -26.44 15.78
CA PRO A 34 24.58 -27.48 16.63
C PRO A 34 24.98 -26.92 18.01
N PRO A 35 24.93 -27.74 19.07
CA PRO A 35 25.18 -27.27 20.43
C PRO A 35 26.61 -26.73 20.60
N GLY A 36 26.74 -25.44 20.97
CA GLY A 36 28.04 -24.80 21.30
C GLY A 36 28.28 -23.37 20.81
N PHE A 37 27.36 -22.71 20.09
CA PHE A 37 27.53 -21.31 19.67
C PHE A 37 26.55 -20.38 20.41
N GLY A 38 27.05 -19.59 21.38
CA GLY A 38 26.34 -18.39 21.84
C GLY A 38 26.31 -18.07 23.35
N ASP A 39 26.84 -18.91 24.25
CA ASP A 39 26.84 -18.53 25.67
C ASP A 39 27.82 -17.36 25.93
N PRO A 40 27.39 -16.28 26.61
CA PRO A 40 28.29 -15.22 27.04
C PRO A 40 29.24 -15.73 28.15
N ALA A 41 30.48 -15.22 28.16
CA ALA A 41 31.50 -15.58 29.14
C ALA A 41 31.06 -15.27 30.59
N PRO A 42 31.39 -16.12 31.57
CA PRO A 42 31.05 -15.90 32.98
C PRO A 42 31.88 -14.75 33.60
N ALA A 43 31.22 -13.91 34.41
CA ALA A 43 31.83 -12.86 35.21
C ALA A 43 32.60 -13.43 36.43
N PRO A 44 33.65 -12.74 36.94
CA PRO A 44 34.52 -13.27 37.98
C PRO A 44 33.91 -13.29 39.39
N THR A 45 34.22 -14.35 40.14
CA THR A 45 33.77 -14.68 41.50
C THR A 45 34.59 -13.97 42.60
N PRO A 46 33.97 -13.39 43.65
CA PRO A 46 34.67 -13.03 44.89
C PRO A 46 34.74 -14.18 45.93
N THR A 47 35.90 -14.26 46.60
CA THR A 47 36.37 -15.24 47.60
C THR A 47 35.60 -15.21 48.95
N PRO A 48 35.55 -16.31 49.73
CA PRO A 48 34.61 -16.51 50.84
C PRO A 48 35.13 -16.12 52.23
N ALA A 49 34.19 -15.79 53.14
CA ALA A 49 34.41 -15.78 54.59
C ALA A 49 33.40 -16.73 55.29
N GLN A 50 33.90 -17.48 56.28
CA GLN A 50 33.24 -18.55 57.05
C GLN A 50 33.06 -18.11 58.53
N PRO A 51 32.47 -18.90 59.46
CA PRO A 51 31.06 -19.04 59.77
C PRO A 51 30.67 -18.63 61.22
N ALA A 52 29.36 -18.49 61.50
CA ALA A 52 28.79 -18.67 62.85
C ALA A 52 27.49 -19.50 62.80
N ARG A 53 27.31 -20.37 63.80
CA ARG A 53 26.29 -21.43 63.96
C ARG A 53 25.45 -21.15 65.24
N PRO A 54 24.40 -21.95 65.58
CA PRO A 54 23.01 -21.94 65.12
C PRO A 54 21.98 -21.60 66.23
N ALA A 55 20.71 -21.40 65.85
CA ALA A 55 19.55 -21.74 66.68
C ALA A 55 18.42 -22.32 65.80
N SER A 56 17.68 -23.30 66.33
CA SER A 56 16.66 -24.17 65.70
C SER A 56 15.31 -24.01 66.48
N PRO A 57 14.16 -24.62 66.10
CA PRO A 57 13.34 -24.41 64.89
C PRO A 57 11.80 -24.28 65.11
N ALA A 58 11.07 -24.08 63.99
CA ALA A 58 9.65 -24.39 63.65
C ALA A 58 8.52 -23.37 63.97
N PRO A 59 7.38 -23.31 63.21
CA PRO A 59 6.83 -24.31 62.27
C PRO A 59 6.36 -23.82 60.86
N VAL A 60 5.96 -24.82 60.07
CA VAL A 60 5.65 -24.89 58.62
C VAL A 60 4.27 -24.33 58.24
N VAL A 61 4.14 -23.72 57.05
CA VAL A 61 2.87 -23.44 56.32
C VAL A 61 3.07 -23.73 54.81
N PRO A 62 2.09 -24.30 54.07
CA PRO A 62 2.32 -24.89 52.74
C PRO A 62 2.19 -23.92 51.55
N THR A 63 2.94 -24.26 50.49
CA THR A 63 3.03 -23.66 49.16
C THR A 63 1.80 -23.89 48.28
N VAL A 64 1.40 -22.85 47.54
CA VAL A 64 0.37 -22.88 46.48
C VAL A 64 1.06 -22.88 45.10
N PRO A 65 0.68 -23.77 44.14
CA PRO A 65 1.23 -23.77 42.79
C PRO A 65 0.60 -22.68 41.90
N VAL A 66 1.45 -22.04 41.08
CA VAL A 66 1.06 -21.14 39.98
C VAL A 66 0.80 -21.99 38.73
N THR A 67 -0.43 -21.96 38.22
CA THR A 67 -0.83 -22.61 36.97
C THR A 67 -0.75 -21.64 35.78
N PRO A 68 -0.35 -22.12 34.59
CA PRO A 68 -0.35 -21.35 33.35
C PRO A 68 -1.76 -21.18 32.77
N SER A 69 -2.02 -20.01 32.20
CA SER A 69 -3.26 -19.67 31.49
C SER A 69 -3.44 -20.52 30.23
N PRO A 70 -4.59 -21.19 30.04
CA PRO A 70 -4.91 -21.87 28.79
C PRO A 70 -5.50 -20.88 27.77
N SER A 71 -4.87 -20.82 26.61
CA SER A 71 -5.49 -20.41 25.34
C SER A 71 -6.59 -21.42 25.02
N GLY A 72 -7.86 -20.99 25.13
CA GLY A 72 -9.01 -21.81 24.76
C GLY A 72 -9.78 -21.14 23.63
N GLU A 73 -9.77 -21.76 22.45
CA GLU A 73 -10.78 -21.58 21.43
C GLU A 73 -12.15 -21.90 22.03
N ILE A 74 -13.07 -20.93 22.01
CA ILE A 74 -14.49 -21.19 22.27
C ILE A 74 -15.18 -21.29 20.93
N VAL A 75 -15.19 -22.49 20.34
CA VAL A 75 -16.21 -22.86 19.38
C VAL A 75 -17.44 -23.25 20.20
N GLN A 76 -18.39 -22.33 20.34
CA GLN A 76 -19.73 -22.73 20.79
C GLN A 76 -20.44 -23.42 19.63
N PRO A 77 -21.07 -24.59 19.83
CA PRO A 77 -22.05 -25.08 18.88
C PRO A 77 -23.19 -24.05 18.82
N LEU A 78 -23.63 -23.67 17.61
CA LEU A 78 -24.93 -23.01 17.44
C LEU A 78 -25.99 -23.95 18.01
N ASP A 79 -26.55 -23.60 19.18
CA ASP A 79 -27.79 -24.18 19.64
C ASP A 79 -28.92 -23.65 18.75
N LEU A 80 -29.46 -24.52 17.91
CA LEU A 80 -30.61 -24.27 17.03
C LEU A 80 -31.94 -24.17 17.81
N SER A 81 -31.92 -24.10 19.14
CA SER A 81 -33.10 -23.91 19.99
C SER A 81 -33.61 -22.45 20.04
N VAL A 82 -32.85 -21.47 19.57
CA VAL A 82 -33.29 -20.04 19.56
C VAL A 82 -34.33 -19.77 18.44
N ALA A 83 -34.55 -20.71 17.52
CA ALA A 83 -35.55 -20.58 16.46
C ALA A 83 -37.01 -20.75 16.93
N ASN A 84 -37.27 -21.11 18.19
CA ASN A 84 -38.62 -21.32 18.73
C ASN A 84 -38.97 -20.48 19.98
N ALA A 85 -38.21 -19.42 20.26
CA ALA A 85 -38.51 -18.49 21.37
C ALA A 85 -38.85 -17.07 20.89
N VAL A 86 -39.41 -16.94 19.69
CA VAL A 86 -39.85 -15.65 19.11
C VAL A 86 -41.36 -15.42 19.15
N ASP A 87 -42.13 -16.28 19.80
CA ASP A 87 -43.51 -15.99 20.15
C ASP A 87 -43.65 -15.79 21.66
N ASN A 88 -43.85 -14.51 22.03
CA ASN A 88 -44.18 -13.95 23.37
C ASN A 88 -43.01 -13.42 24.23
N ALA A 89 -42.51 -12.24 23.86
CA ALA A 89 -42.19 -11.15 24.82
C ALA A 89 -41.92 -9.85 24.05
N ALA A 90 -42.98 -9.26 23.48
CA ALA A 90 -42.96 -7.84 23.13
C ALA A 90 -43.27 -7.02 24.39
N GLU A 91 -42.37 -7.06 25.38
CA GLU A 91 -42.31 -5.99 26.38
C GLU A 91 -41.39 -4.91 25.82
N ALA A 92 -41.95 -3.74 25.57
CA ALA A 92 -41.19 -2.58 25.12
C ALA A 92 -40.24 -2.17 26.24
N MET A 93 -39.01 -2.68 26.21
CA MET A 93 -37.92 -2.21 27.07
C MET A 93 -37.86 -0.69 26.99
N SER A 94 -37.77 -0.05 28.15
CA SER A 94 -37.64 1.41 28.19
C SER A 94 -36.37 1.85 27.46
N ALA A 95 -36.35 3.09 26.96
CA ALA A 95 -35.16 3.63 26.27
C ALA A 95 -33.90 3.57 27.15
N ASP A 96 -34.07 3.66 28.47
CA ASP A 96 -32.99 3.60 29.46
C ASP A 96 -32.48 2.16 29.68
N GLU A 97 -33.37 1.15 29.66
CA GLU A 97 -32.96 -0.25 29.73
C GLU A 97 -32.23 -0.70 28.46
N LEU A 98 -32.71 -0.28 27.28
CA LEU A 98 -32.01 -0.49 26.01
C LEU A 98 -30.65 0.22 25.97
N ALA A 99 -30.53 1.40 26.58
CA ALA A 99 -29.26 2.11 26.69
C ALA A 99 -28.30 1.42 27.68
N ALA A 100 -28.81 0.94 28.82
CA ALA A 100 -28.03 0.21 29.82
C ALA A 100 -27.55 -1.15 29.31
N GLU A 101 -28.38 -1.85 28.54
CA GLU A 101 -27.99 -3.11 27.90
C GLU A 101 -26.97 -2.88 26.78
N LYS A 102 -27.16 -1.86 25.93
CA LYS A 102 -26.12 -1.43 24.96
C LYS A 102 -24.81 -1.06 25.66
N ALA A 103 -24.86 -0.37 26.79
CA ALA A 103 -23.67 0.00 27.56
C ALA A 103 -22.93 -1.21 28.14
N LYS A 104 -23.60 -2.34 28.41
CA LYS A 104 -22.95 -3.60 28.83
C LYS A 104 -22.17 -4.27 27.69
N TYR A 105 -22.59 -4.06 26.45
CA TYR A 105 -21.94 -4.58 25.24
C TYR A 105 -21.03 -3.56 24.53
N ASP A 106 -20.94 -2.34 25.07
CA ASP A 106 -20.10 -1.28 24.52
C ASP A 106 -18.66 -1.43 25.04
N LEU A 107 -17.69 -1.09 24.19
CA LEU A 107 -16.28 -1.18 24.54
C LEU A 107 -15.99 -0.25 25.74
N PRO A 108 -15.23 -0.72 26.75
CA PRO A 108 -14.78 0.17 27.82
C PRO A 108 -14.07 1.38 27.20
N GLN A 109 -14.12 2.56 27.83
CA GLN A 109 -13.55 3.78 27.25
C GLN A 109 -12.09 3.63 26.81
N SER A 110 -11.30 2.79 27.51
CA SER A 110 -9.91 2.46 27.17
C SER A 110 -9.75 1.60 25.91
N ALA A 111 -10.79 0.90 25.47
CA ALA A 111 -10.82 0.10 24.24
C ALA A 111 -11.47 0.86 23.05
N ARG A 112 -12.04 2.04 23.29
CA ARG A 112 -12.51 2.94 22.22
C ARG A 112 -11.34 3.63 21.54
N ARG A 113 -11.48 3.87 20.24
CA ARG A 113 -10.41 4.52 19.47
C ARG A 113 -10.46 6.04 19.74
N SER A 114 -9.32 6.60 20.13
CA SER A 114 -9.23 8.05 20.39
C SER A 114 -9.32 8.86 19.11
N LEU A 115 -10.03 10.00 19.17
CA LEU A 115 -10.03 11.00 18.11
C LEU A 115 -8.93 12.04 18.26
N ASP A 116 -8.20 12.04 19.38
CA ASP A 116 -7.10 12.97 19.62
C ASP A 116 -5.82 12.52 18.91
N ARG A 117 -5.70 11.21 18.65
CA ARG A 117 -4.58 10.61 17.92
C ARG A 117 -5.09 9.49 17.03
N ILE A 118 -4.92 9.65 15.72
CA ILE A 118 -5.57 8.78 14.72
C ILE A 118 -4.54 8.25 13.73
N GLY A 119 -4.56 6.93 13.52
CA GLY A 119 -3.77 6.24 12.51
C GLY A 119 -3.31 4.86 12.99
N PRO A 120 -3.20 3.88 12.09
CA PRO A 120 -2.76 2.53 12.46
C PRO A 120 -1.25 2.38 12.68
N LEU A 121 -0.40 3.30 12.19
CA LEU A 121 1.06 3.17 12.30
C LEU A 121 1.61 4.01 13.45
N THR A 122 2.30 3.38 14.40
CA THR A 122 3.03 4.07 15.48
C THR A 122 4.52 4.12 15.14
N PRO A 123 5.35 4.95 15.80
CA PRO A 123 6.79 4.91 15.61
C PRO A 123 7.40 3.50 15.74
N ALA A 124 6.88 2.68 16.67
CA ALA A 124 7.28 1.29 16.85
C ALA A 124 6.96 0.40 15.62
N THR A 125 5.90 0.70 14.88
CA THR A 125 5.54 0.03 13.62
C THR A 125 5.98 0.82 12.38
N ARG A 126 7.03 1.64 12.53
CA ARG A 126 7.62 2.50 11.48
C ARG A 126 6.70 3.61 10.95
N GLY A 127 5.72 4.04 11.74
CA GLY A 127 5.02 5.32 11.57
C GLY A 127 5.92 6.51 11.93
N MET A 128 5.41 7.71 11.70
CA MET A 128 6.03 8.96 12.15
C MET A 128 5.64 9.27 13.60
N GLU A 129 6.37 10.19 14.22
CA GLU A 129 6.04 10.70 15.56
C GLU A 129 4.65 11.35 15.61
N PRO A 130 3.97 11.36 16.77
CA PRO A 130 2.62 11.89 16.88
C PRO A 130 2.49 13.36 16.44
N ASP A 131 3.52 14.16 16.66
CA ASP A 131 3.60 15.58 16.32
C ASP A 131 4.17 15.83 14.91
N ALA A 132 4.25 14.82 14.03
CA ALA A 132 4.93 14.94 12.74
C ALA A 132 4.33 15.99 11.77
N PHE A 133 3.07 16.39 11.96
CA PHE A 133 2.44 17.51 11.22
C PHE A 133 2.72 18.89 11.86
N GLY A 134 3.37 18.93 13.01
CA GLY A 134 3.70 20.14 13.76
C GLY A 134 2.48 20.83 14.36
N ALA A 135 2.60 22.15 14.50
CA ALA A 135 1.54 23.00 15.06
C ALA A 135 0.61 23.60 13.97
N GLU A 136 0.64 23.02 12.77
CA GLU A 136 -0.12 23.48 11.62
C GLU A 136 -1.64 23.45 11.82
N TYR A 137 -2.33 24.34 11.13
CA TYR A 137 -3.79 24.45 11.23
C TYR A 137 -4.46 23.30 10.46
N GLY A 138 -5.36 22.56 11.12
CA GLY A 138 -6.01 21.38 10.53
C GLY A 138 -6.73 21.65 9.21
N PRO A 139 -7.54 22.72 9.09
CA PRO A 139 -8.16 23.10 7.82
C PRO A 139 -7.17 23.44 6.70
N TYR A 140 -5.96 23.92 7.02
CA TYR A 140 -4.91 24.12 6.01
C TYR A 140 -4.39 22.78 5.49
N LEU A 141 -4.03 21.84 6.38
CA LEU A 141 -3.58 20.49 6.01
C LEU A 141 -4.67 19.73 5.24
N ALA A 142 -5.92 19.80 5.69
CA ALA A 142 -7.07 19.22 5.02
C ALA A 142 -7.28 19.81 3.62
N THR A 143 -7.11 21.12 3.47
CA THR A 143 -7.19 21.78 2.15
C THR A 143 -6.08 21.30 1.23
N LEU A 144 -4.84 21.20 1.72
CA LEU A 144 -3.74 20.62 0.96
C LEU A 144 -4.10 19.20 0.50
N MET A 145 -4.57 18.34 1.41
CA MET A 145 -4.96 16.97 1.04
C MET A 145 -6.05 16.94 -0.02
N LYS A 146 -7.10 17.77 0.11
CA LYS A 146 -8.18 17.88 -0.89
C LYS A 146 -7.67 18.32 -2.26
N GLN A 147 -6.74 19.27 -2.29
CA GLN A 147 -6.21 19.87 -3.53
C GLN A 147 -5.01 19.12 -4.11
N THR A 148 -4.42 18.17 -3.39
CA THR A 148 -3.40 17.27 -3.93
C THR A 148 -4.07 16.23 -4.81
N HIS A 149 -3.87 16.31 -6.11
CA HIS A 149 -4.34 15.37 -7.12
C HIS A 149 -3.29 14.29 -7.37
N ALA A 150 -3.72 13.04 -7.42
CA ALA A 150 -2.90 11.91 -7.83
C ALA A 150 -3.05 11.66 -9.34
N PRO A 151 -2.05 11.09 -10.02
CA PRO A 151 -0.86 10.46 -9.44
C PRO A 151 0.22 11.47 -9.04
N ILE A 152 1.03 11.04 -8.06
CA ILE A 152 2.28 11.69 -7.68
C ILE A 152 3.37 11.07 -8.55
N LEU A 153 4.23 11.91 -9.14
CA LEU A 153 5.25 11.53 -10.11
C LEU A 153 6.18 10.42 -9.59
N SER A 154 6.65 10.59 -8.36
CA SER A 154 7.57 9.67 -7.72
C SER A 154 6.85 8.59 -6.92
N ARG A 155 7.23 7.35 -7.21
CA ARG A 155 6.87 6.18 -6.42
C ARG A 155 7.29 6.33 -4.96
N TRP A 156 8.51 6.81 -4.71
CA TRP A 156 9.02 7.01 -3.36
C TRP A 156 8.32 8.13 -2.60
N ALA A 157 7.93 9.21 -3.29
CA ALA A 157 7.08 10.25 -2.70
C ALA A 157 5.70 9.70 -2.32
N SER A 158 5.08 8.85 -3.15
CA SER A 158 3.81 8.16 -2.82
C SER A 158 3.94 7.25 -1.60
N ILE A 159 5.01 6.46 -1.51
CA ILE A 159 5.28 5.56 -0.37
C ILE A 159 5.47 6.37 0.92
N LEU A 160 6.27 7.44 0.86
CA LEU A 160 6.48 8.34 1.99
C LEU A 160 5.17 9.00 2.43
N LEU A 161 4.38 9.49 1.49
CA LEU A 161 3.09 10.11 1.78
C LEU A 161 2.12 9.11 2.41
N ARG A 162 2.05 7.86 1.91
CA ARG A 162 1.25 6.81 2.57
C ARG A 162 1.65 6.63 4.02
N ARG A 163 2.95 6.53 4.31
CA ARG A 163 3.46 6.43 5.69
C ARG A 163 3.00 7.62 6.53
N ALA A 164 3.13 8.85 6.01
CA ALA A 164 2.67 10.06 6.70
C ALA A 164 1.15 10.05 6.95
N LEU A 165 0.35 9.62 5.98
CA LEU A 165 -1.12 9.57 6.07
C LEU A 165 -1.66 8.42 6.93
N LEU A 166 -0.87 7.38 7.19
CA LEU A 166 -1.26 6.27 8.08
C LEU A 166 -0.68 6.38 9.50
N SER A 167 0.24 7.31 9.75
CA SER A 167 0.85 7.50 11.07
C SER A 167 -0.18 7.93 12.12
N ALA A 168 -0.05 7.44 13.34
CA ALA A 168 -0.85 7.78 14.49
C ALA A 168 -0.46 9.17 15.00
N THR A 169 -0.95 10.20 14.31
CA THR A 169 -0.63 11.60 14.60
C THR A 169 -1.69 12.24 15.45
N ASP A 170 -1.29 13.22 16.25
CA ASP A 170 -2.23 14.04 17.00
C ASP A 170 -3.15 14.80 16.02
N THR A 171 -4.43 14.93 16.38
CA THR A 171 -5.41 15.64 15.56
C THR A 171 -5.07 17.13 15.56
N PRO A 172 -4.83 17.75 14.39
CA PRO A 172 -4.46 19.16 14.32
C PRO A 172 -5.54 20.09 14.88
N ARG A 173 -5.15 21.29 15.29
CA ARG A 173 -6.10 22.27 15.83
C ARG A 173 -7.10 22.71 14.75
N GLY A 174 -8.36 22.88 15.14
CA GLY A 174 -9.41 23.44 14.28
C GLY A 174 -10.05 22.46 13.29
N ILE A 175 -9.80 21.16 13.43
CA ILE A 175 -10.49 20.11 12.68
C ILE A 175 -10.98 19.01 13.61
N ASN A 176 -12.13 18.41 13.30
CA ASN A 176 -12.63 17.23 14.01
C ASN A 176 -11.77 16.00 13.65
N GLY A 177 -11.46 15.12 14.61
CA GLY A 177 -10.64 13.93 14.37
C GLY A 177 -11.19 13.01 13.28
N ALA A 178 -12.50 12.80 13.20
CA ALA A 178 -13.10 11.97 12.15
C ALA A 178 -13.00 12.63 10.76
N ASP A 179 -13.10 13.96 10.66
CA ASP A 179 -12.86 14.68 9.40
C ASP A 179 -11.38 14.65 9.01
N TRP A 180 -10.48 14.73 9.98
CA TRP A 180 -9.04 14.55 9.77
C TRP A 180 -8.72 13.16 9.21
N ALA A 181 -9.30 12.11 9.79
CA ALA A 181 -9.21 10.75 9.26
C ALA A 181 -9.78 10.66 7.83
N ALA A 182 -10.91 11.31 7.58
CA ALA A 182 -11.57 11.30 6.28
C ALA A 182 -10.71 11.92 5.18
N GLU A 183 -10.07 13.08 5.40
CA GLU A 183 -9.25 13.71 4.36
C GLU A 183 -7.97 12.94 4.05
N ARG A 184 -7.36 12.34 5.08
CA ARG A 184 -6.21 11.44 4.89
C ARG A 184 -6.61 10.18 4.11
N ALA A 185 -7.73 9.56 4.46
CA ALA A 185 -8.26 8.39 3.76
C ALA A 185 -8.65 8.71 2.31
N TRP A 186 -9.20 9.90 2.08
CA TRP A 186 -9.55 10.36 0.74
C TRP A 186 -8.33 10.57 -0.17
N LEU A 187 -7.22 11.09 0.38
CA LEU A 187 -5.97 11.20 -0.37
C LEU A 187 -5.36 9.82 -0.65
N LEU A 188 -5.31 8.94 0.36
CA LEU A 188 -4.88 7.54 0.19
C LEU A 188 -5.66 6.86 -0.95
N LEU A 189 -6.99 6.98 -0.95
CA LEU A 189 -7.84 6.35 -1.97
C LEU A 189 -7.49 6.81 -3.39
N ARG A 190 -7.28 8.12 -3.59
CA ARG A 190 -6.88 8.71 -4.87
C ARG A 190 -5.47 8.32 -5.29
N MET A 191 -4.59 7.95 -4.36
CA MET A 191 -3.26 7.39 -4.64
C MET A 191 -3.32 5.91 -5.07
N GLY A 192 -4.49 5.26 -5.00
CA GLY A 192 -4.63 3.82 -5.28
C GLY A 192 -4.60 2.95 -4.02
N GLU A 193 -4.54 3.55 -2.83
CA GLU A 193 -4.35 2.87 -1.55
C GLU A 193 -5.67 2.46 -0.90
N ALA A 194 -6.49 1.67 -1.59
CA ALA A 194 -7.84 1.31 -1.12
C ALA A 194 -7.82 0.68 0.29
N ASP A 195 -6.93 -0.28 0.52
CA ASP A 195 -6.85 -0.95 1.83
C ASP A 195 -6.24 -0.07 2.92
N SER A 196 -5.26 0.76 2.58
CA SER A 196 -4.69 1.72 3.54
C SER A 196 -5.74 2.74 3.97
N ALA A 197 -6.53 3.24 3.01
CA ALA A 197 -7.67 4.10 3.30
C ALA A 197 -8.68 3.38 4.20
N ARG A 198 -8.93 2.09 3.96
CA ARG A 198 -9.82 1.26 4.80
C ARG A 198 -9.31 1.12 6.22
N LEU A 199 -8.02 0.83 6.41
CA LEU A 199 -7.38 0.77 7.73
C LEU A 199 -7.56 2.09 8.49
N LEU A 200 -7.44 3.23 7.80
CA LEU A 200 -7.61 4.53 8.42
C LEU A 200 -9.07 4.84 8.74
N VAL A 201 -10.02 4.54 7.84
CA VAL A 201 -11.46 4.66 8.11
C VAL A 201 -11.86 3.83 9.34
N GLN A 202 -11.36 2.59 9.42
CA GLN A 202 -11.59 1.68 10.54
C GLN A 202 -10.86 2.06 11.83
N SER A 203 -9.97 3.07 11.79
CA SER A 203 -9.34 3.61 13.00
C SER A 203 -10.23 4.58 13.78
N VAL A 204 -11.42 4.89 13.26
CA VAL A 204 -12.46 5.65 13.95
C VAL A 204 -13.64 4.73 14.24
N ASP A 205 -14.27 4.87 15.40
CA ASP A 205 -15.43 4.09 15.76
C ASP A 205 -16.69 4.58 15.01
N PRO A 206 -17.56 3.69 14.48
CA PRO A 206 -18.70 4.08 13.63
C PRO A 206 -19.70 5.08 14.24
N ASP A 207 -19.80 5.14 15.57
CA ASP A 207 -20.64 6.10 16.30
C ASP A 207 -20.06 7.52 16.30
N LYS A 208 -18.76 7.66 15.99
CA LYS A 208 -18.04 8.92 15.86
C LYS A 208 -17.91 9.42 14.42
N TYR A 209 -18.49 8.71 13.45
CA TYR A 209 -18.39 9.11 12.05
C TYR A 209 -19.15 10.41 11.79
N THR A 210 -18.45 11.35 11.17
CA THR A 210 -19.04 12.57 10.60
C THR A 210 -19.67 12.26 9.24
N PRO A 211 -20.53 13.15 8.69
CA PRO A 211 -21.04 13.01 7.33
C PRO A 211 -19.92 12.88 6.29
N ARG A 212 -18.80 13.59 6.50
CA ARG A 212 -17.63 13.50 5.63
C ARG A 212 -16.97 12.13 5.72
N LEU A 213 -16.79 11.58 6.91
CA LEU A 213 -16.21 10.25 7.06
C LEU A 213 -17.13 9.15 6.49
N TYR A 214 -18.45 9.26 6.63
CA TYR A 214 -19.38 8.35 5.92
C TYR A 214 -19.23 8.44 4.40
N ALA A 215 -19.10 9.64 3.84
CA ALA A 215 -18.89 9.79 2.40
C ALA A 215 -17.62 9.08 1.92
N ILE A 216 -16.51 9.24 2.65
CA ILE A 216 -15.24 8.59 2.32
C ILE A 216 -15.29 7.08 2.57
N ALA A 217 -15.89 6.64 3.68
CA ALA A 217 -16.05 5.22 3.98
C ALA A 217 -16.74 4.47 2.84
N MET A 218 -17.82 5.03 2.27
CA MET A 218 -18.50 4.40 1.14
C MET A 218 -17.55 4.15 -0.04
N GLN A 219 -16.79 5.18 -0.42
CA GLN A 219 -15.84 5.09 -1.53
C GLN A 219 -14.72 4.07 -1.24
N THR A 220 -14.22 4.06 0.00
CA THR A 220 -13.16 3.15 0.45
C THR A 220 -13.60 1.69 0.40
N TYR A 221 -14.77 1.34 0.95
CA TYR A 221 -15.26 -0.04 0.95
C TYR A 221 -15.54 -0.54 -0.47
N LEU A 222 -16.09 0.32 -1.33
CA LEU A 222 -16.31 0.01 -2.74
C LEU A 222 -14.99 -0.15 -3.50
N ALA A 223 -13.97 0.67 -3.23
CA ALA A 223 -12.65 0.51 -3.83
C ALA A 223 -11.94 -0.78 -3.39
N THR A 224 -12.23 -1.30 -2.19
CA THR A 224 -11.77 -2.64 -1.77
C THR A 224 -12.65 -3.78 -2.28
N ALA A 225 -13.62 -3.50 -3.17
CA ALA A 225 -14.62 -4.44 -3.66
C ALA A 225 -15.35 -5.19 -2.52
N ASP A 226 -15.62 -4.50 -1.41
CA ASP A 226 -16.29 -5.04 -0.23
C ASP A 226 -17.54 -4.21 0.12
N PRO A 227 -18.65 -4.42 -0.60
CA PRO A 227 -19.92 -3.75 -0.31
C PRO A 227 -20.57 -4.23 0.99
N ALA A 228 -20.22 -5.42 1.50
CA ALA A 228 -20.73 -5.92 2.78
C ALA A 228 -20.23 -5.07 3.96
N GLY A 229 -19.02 -4.54 3.86
CA GLY A 229 -18.45 -3.61 4.83
C GLY A 229 -19.24 -2.30 5.03
N LEU A 230 -20.18 -1.97 4.13
CA LEU A 230 -21.10 -0.84 4.30
C LEU A 230 -22.21 -1.11 5.32
N CYS A 231 -22.53 -2.37 5.61
CA CYS A 231 -23.71 -2.73 6.40
C CYS A 231 -23.68 -2.26 7.86
N PRO A 232 -22.56 -2.36 8.59
CA PRO A 232 -22.45 -1.78 9.93
C PRO A 232 -22.62 -0.24 9.95
N LEU A 233 -22.31 0.44 8.83
CA LEU A 233 -22.35 1.90 8.72
C LEU A 233 -23.71 2.43 8.22
N SER A 234 -24.50 1.58 7.60
CA SER A 234 -25.74 1.93 6.87
C SER A 234 -26.72 2.78 7.69
N ALA A 235 -27.04 2.35 8.92
CA ALA A 235 -28.00 3.05 9.76
C ALA A 235 -27.52 4.46 10.14
N GLY A 236 -26.24 4.61 10.48
CA GLY A 236 -25.64 5.90 10.82
C GLY A 236 -25.54 6.82 9.60
N ALA A 237 -25.05 6.29 8.48
CA ALA A 237 -24.88 7.04 7.24
C ALA A 237 -26.21 7.59 6.71
N ARG A 238 -27.28 6.78 6.70
CA ARG A 238 -28.60 7.19 6.19
C ARG A 238 -29.29 8.29 7.01
N ARG A 239 -28.84 8.56 8.25
CA ARG A 239 -29.35 9.68 9.04
C ARG A 239 -28.77 11.03 8.61
N THR A 240 -27.61 11.02 7.96
CA THR A 240 -26.82 12.23 7.68
C THR A 240 -26.47 12.42 6.21
N SER A 241 -26.46 11.35 5.42
CA SER A 241 -26.11 11.34 4.00
C SER A 241 -27.32 11.04 3.12
N LYS A 242 -27.38 11.71 1.97
CA LYS A 242 -28.38 11.51 0.91
C LYS A 242 -27.80 10.79 -0.30
N GLU A 243 -26.57 10.27 -0.19
CA GLU A 243 -25.91 9.58 -1.29
C GLU A 243 -26.73 8.34 -1.71
N PRO A 244 -27.06 8.15 -3.01
CA PRO A 244 -27.92 7.07 -3.45
C PRO A 244 -27.40 5.67 -3.08
N GLY A 245 -26.07 5.50 -2.99
CA GLY A 245 -25.46 4.24 -2.55
C GLY A 245 -25.88 3.82 -1.14
N TRP A 246 -26.03 4.77 -0.21
CA TRP A 246 -26.55 4.50 1.14
C TRP A 246 -28.03 4.15 1.15
N ASP A 247 -28.80 4.56 0.16
CA ASP A 247 -30.19 4.12 0.06
C ASP A 247 -30.31 2.67 -0.42
N MET A 248 -29.36 2.21 -1.24
CA MET A 248 -29.29 0.83 -1.75
C MET A 248 -28.84 -0.19 -0.70
N THR A 249 -28.16 0.23 0.36
CA THR A 249 -27.80 -0.66 1.48
C THR A 249 -29.05 -1.22 2.19
N ARG A 250 -30.21 -0.57 2.09
CA ARG A 250 -31.51 -1.13 2.55
C ARG A 250 -31.88 -2.43 1.85
N ALA A 251 -31.43 -2.61 0.61
CA ALA A 251 -31.66 -3.84 -0.14
C ALA A 251 -30.48 -4.81 0.05
N ILE A 252 -29.25 -4.31 -0.08
CA ILE A 252 -28.03 -5.13 -0.04
C ILE A 252 -27.84 -5.79 1.33
N CYS A 253 -27.98 -5.05 2.43
CA CYS A 253 -27.63 -5.56 3.75
C CYS A 253 -28.57 -6.67 4.26
N PRO A 254 -29.91 -6.53 4.14
CA PRO A 254 -30.81 -7.66 4.42
C PRO A 254 -30.56 -8.87 3.52
N ALA A 255 -30.21 -8.67 2.25
CA ALA A 255 -29.89 -9.78 1.34
C ALA A 255 -28.67 -10.59 1.81
N LEU A 256 -27.64 -9.89 2.29
CA LEU A 256 -26.44 -10.51 2.85
C LEU A 256 -26.70 -11.23 4.18
N SER A 257 -27.69 -10.79 4.96
CA SER A 257 -28.13 -11.48 6.19
C SER A 257 -29.23 -12.53 5.96
N GLY A 258 -29.59 -12.82 4.70
CA GLY A 258 -30.59 -13.85 4.35
C GLY A 258 -32.06 -13.40 4.38
N ASP A 259 -32.35 -12.13 4.69
CA ASP A 259 -33.70 -11.55 4.62
C ASP A 259 -34.01 -11.03 3.21
N GLN A 260 -34.33 -11.98 2.32
CA GLN A 260 -34.68 -11.70 0.93
C GLN A 260 -36.00 -10.95 0.76
N GLY A 261 -36.91 -11.04 1.74
CA GLY A 261 -38.20 -10.34 1.72
C GLY A 261 -38.01 -8.83 1.84
N SER A 262 -37.31 -8.41 2.89
CA SER A 262 -36.96 -6.99 3.09
C SER A 262 -36.06 -6.47 1.96
N ALA A 263 -35.09 -7.27 1.53
CA ALA A 263 -34.19 -6.89 0.43
C ALA A 263 -34.95 -6.59 -0.86
N SER A 264 -35.85 -7.50 -1.27
CA SER A 264 -36.68 -7.34 -2.48
C SER A 264 -37.63 -6.16 -2.37
N ALA A 265 -38.26 -5.95 -1.20
CA ALA A 265 -39.14 -4.82 -0.97
C ALA A 265 -38.40 -3.47 -1.08
N ALA A 266 -37.23 -3.37 -0.46
CA ALA A 266 -36.38 -2.18 -0.51
C ALA A 266 -35.88 -1.89 -1.92
N LEU A 267 -35.48 -2.94 -2.67
CA LEU A 267 -35.03 -2.80 -4.05
C LEU A 267 -36.15 -2.29 -4.97
N ASN A 268 -37.34 -2.89 -4.88
CA ASN A 268 -38.51 -2.45 -5.65
C ASN A 268 -38.90 -1.01 -5.29
N GLN A 269 -38.78 -0.63 -4.01
CA GLN A 269 -39.03 0.75 -3.57
C GLN A 269 -38.01 1.72 -4.16
N ALA A 270 -36.72 1.37 -4.17
CA ALA A 270 -35.66 2.19 -4.77
C ALA A 270 -35.89 2.40 -6.27
N GLN A 271 -36.33 1.35 -6.98
CA GLN A 271 -36.70 1.40 -8.39
C GLN A 271 -37.88 2.34 -8.64
N ARG A 272 -38.97 2.20 -7.86
CA ARG A 272 -40.18 3.04 -7.98
C ARG A 272 -39.88 4.52 -7.72
N LYS A 273 -39.03 4.82 -6.74
CA LYS A 273 -38.60 6.18 -6.42
C LYS A 273 -37.57 6.73 -7.41
N GLY A 274 -36.97 5.87 -8.23
CA GLY A 274 -35.94 6.23 -9.21
C GLY A 274 -34.67 6.81 -8.58
N VAL A 275 -34.35 6.40 -7.34
CA VAL A 275 -33.17 6.88 -6.57
C VAL A 275 -31.87 6.45 -7.23
N VAL A 276 -31.84 5.22 -7.75
CA VAL A 276 -30.74 4.66 -8.53
C VAL A 276 -31.31 4.07 -9.82
N ARG A 277 -30.64 4.27 -10.95
CA ARG A 277 -31.11 3.88 -12.28
C ARG A 277 -30.01 3.19 -13.09
N GLY A 278 -30.38 2.63 -14.24
CA GLY A 278 -29.44 2.06 -15.20
C GLY A 278 -28.54 0.97 -14.59
N ILE A 279 -27.27 0.98 -14.98
CA ILE A 279 -26.27 0.01 -14.53
C ILE A 279 -26.10 0.01 -13.00
N ASP A 280 -26.18 1.17 -12.35
CA ASP A 280 -25.96 1.28 -10.91
C ASP A 280 -27.05 0.53 -10.12
N TYR A 281 -28.29 0.54 -10.64
CA TYR A 281 -29.40 -0.24 -10.07
C TYR A 281 -29.22 -1.74 -10.38
N ARG A 282 -28.82 -2.09 -11.61
CA ARG A 282 -28.64 -3.49 -12.02
C ARG A 282 -27.52 -4.19 -11.28
N LEU A 283 -26.43 -3.48 -10.99
CA LEU A 283 -25.35 -3.99 -10.14
C LEU A 283 -25.84 -4.27 -8.71
N ALA A 284 -26.63 -3.36 -8.13
CA ALA A 284 -27.22 -3.55 -6.81
C ALA A 284 -28.25 -4.70 -6.80
N GLU A 285 -29.07 -4.81 -7.84
CA GLU A 285 -30.01 -5.92 -8.01
C GLU A 285 -29.29 -7.25 -8.13
N LYS A 286 -28.17 -7.29 -8.87
CA LYS A 286 -27.32 -8.49 -8.97
C LYS A 286 -26.69 -8.85 -7.63
N MET A 287 -26.24 -7.85 -6.86
CA MET A 287 -25.73 -8.06 -5.50
C MET A 287 -26.79 -8.68 -4.58
N VAL A 288 -28.01 -8.13 -4.58
CA VAL A 288 -29.15 -8.72 -3.85
C VAL A 288 -29.45 -10.14 -4.34
N GLY A 289 -29.37 -10.36 -5.65
CA GLY A 289 -29.56 -11.66 -6.30
C GLY A 289 -28.47 -12.69 -6.02
N ALA A 290 -27.29 -12.26 -5.60
CA ALA A 290 -26.18 -13.11 -5.16
C ALA A 290 -26.26 -13.46 -3.66
N GLY A 291 -27.16 -12.81 -2.90
CA GLY A 291 -27.38 -13.11 -1.49
C GLY A 291 -28.04 -14.47 -1.25
N PHE A 292 -28.02 -14.94 0.00
CA PHE A 292 -28.58 -16.23 0.38
C PHE A 292 -30.05 -16.37 -0.01
N ASN A 293 -30.46 -17.54 -0.50
CA ASN A 293 -31.84 -17.87 -0.91
C ASN A 293 -32.44 -16.95 -2.00
N ALA A 294 -31.61 -16.20 -2.72
CA ALA A 294 -32.05 -15.39 -3.84
C ALA A 294 -32.33 -16.25 -5.09
N ARG A 295 -33.28 -15.81 -5.92
CA ARG A 295 -33.67 -16.47 -7.19
C ARG A 295 -33.51 -15.55 -8.40
N ARG A 296 -32.74 -14.47 -8.28
CA ARG A 296 -32.60 -13.43 -9.31
C ARG A 296 -31.28 -13.59 -10.08
N SER A 297 -31.36 -13.77 -11.39
CA SER A 297 -30.22 -13.65 -12.28
C SER A 297 -30.31 -12.34 -13.05
N VAL A 298 -29.26 -11.52 -12.97
CA VAL A 298 -29.19 -10.21 -13.63
C VAL A 298 -27.98 -10.20 -14.56
N LYS A 299 -28.21 -9.86 -15.82
CA LYS A 299 -27.16 -9.54 -16.80
C LYS A 299 -26.77 -8.07 -16.63
N ILE A 300 -25.46 -7.81 -16.62
CA ILE A 300 -24.92 -6.44 -16.60
C ILE A 300 -24.48 -6.11 -18.01
N GLU A 301 -24.90 -4.96 -18.51
CA GLU A 301 -24.55 -4.41 -19.82
C GLU A 301 -23.91 -3.04 -19.59
N TRP A 302 -22.76 -2.82 -20.24
CA TRP A 302 -21.97 -1.59 -20.13
C TRP A 302 -22.27 -0.60 -21.28
N ASP A 303 -23.14 -0.98 -22.21
CA ASP A 303 -23.52 -0.14 -23.35
C ASP A 303 -24.17 1.17 -22.87
N GLY A 304 -23.66 2.31 -23.36
CA GLY A 304 -24.15 3.63 -22.99
C GLY A 304 -23.76 4.09 -21.57
N VAL A 305 -22.75 3.47 -20.95
CA VAL A 305 -22.20 3.90 -19.66
C VAL A 305 -21.07 4.91 -19.87
N ASP A 306 -21.24 6.13 -19.35
CA ASP A 306 -20.30 7.23 -19.57
C ASP A 306 -18.93 7.07 -18.89
N GLY A 307 -18.84 6.23 -17.85
CA GLY A 307 -17.58 6.02 -17.13
C GLY A 307 -17.70 5.20 -15.85
N LEU A 308 -16.55 4.90 -15.27
CA LEU A 308 -16.44 4.09 -14.07
C LEU A 308 -16.58 4.96 -12.81
N THR A 309 -17.36 4.49 -11.84
CA THR A 309 -17.46 5.10 -10.50
C THR A 309 -17.02 4.08 -9.46
N ALA A 310 -16.76 4.50 -8.22
CA ALA A 310 -16.47 3.54 -7.15
C ALA A 310 -17.62 2.55 -6.96
N TRP A 311 -18.89 2.98 -7.11
CA TRP A 311 -20.05 2.09 -7.07
C TRP A 311 -20.00 1.02 -8.16
N ARG A 312 -19.75 1.42 -9.41
CA ARG A 312 -19.67 0.51 -10.57
C ARG A 312 -18.51 -0.46 -10.42
N TYR A 313 -17.32 0.05 -10.09
CA TYR A 313 -16.14 -0.74 -9.83
C TYR A 313 -16.37 -1.73 -8.69
N GLY A 314 -16.76 -1.24 -7.51
CA GLY A 314 -16.84 -2.04 -6.30
C GLY A 314 -17.85 -3.17 -6.38
N LEU A 315 -19.04 -2.90 -6.94
CA LEU A 315 -20.05 -3.94 -7.13
C LEU A 315 -19.69 -4.91 -8.25
N ALA A 316 -19.19 -4.42 -9.39
CA ALA A 316 -18.82 -5.30 -10.50
C ALA A 316 -17.68 -6.25 -10.09
N THR A 317 -16.62 -5.71 -9.48
CA THR A 317 -15.49 -6.50 -9.00
C THR A 317 -15.90 -7.47 -7.89
N ALA A 318 -16.73 -7.06 -6.91
CA ALA A 318 -17.23 -7.96 -5.87
C ALA A 318 -18.05 -9.14 -6.43
N LEU A 319 -18.75 -8.91 -7.54
CA LEU A 319 -19.58 -9.91 -8.23
C LEU A 319 -18.84 -10.66 -9.34
N ASN A 320 -17.53 -10.43 -9.50
CA ASN A 320 -16.71 -10.95 -10.60
C ASN A 320 -17.36 -10.70 -11.98
N VAL A 321 -17.99 -9.53 -12.14
CA VAL A 321 -18.51 -9.03 -13.42
C VAL A 321 -17.36 -8.34 -14.15
N PRO A 322 -16.98 -8.79 -15.36
CA PRO A 322 -15.92 -8.15 -16.12
C PRO A 322 -16.22 -6.67 -16.38
N ILE A 323 -15.25 -5.81 -16.08
CA ILE A 323 -15.27 -4.38 -16.40
C ILE A 323 -14.49 -4.21 -17.71
N PRO A 324 -15.10 -3.63 -18.77
CA PRO A 324 -14.41 -3.33 -20.02
C PRO A 324 -13.22 -2.37 -19.85
N ASP A 325 -12.17 -2.52 -20.68
CA ASP A 325 -10.94 -1.71 -20.55
C ASP A 325 -11.17 -0.21 -20.87
N ASP A 326 -12.12 0.11 -21.76
CA ASP A 326 -12.54 1.49 -22.05
C ASP A 326 -13.14 2.18 -20.81
N MET A 327 -13.82 1.43 -19.93
CA MET A 327 -14.29 1.97 -18.65
C MET A 327 -13.13 2.39 -17.75
N PHE A 328 -12.01 1.65 -17.74
CA PHE A 328 -10.80 2.08 -17.03
C PHE A 328 -10.16 3.32 -17.66
N GLY A 329 -10.35 3.55 -18.97
CA GLY A 329 -9.94 4.77 -19.66
C GLY A 329 -10.67 6.04 -19.19
N SER A 330 -11.88 5.91 -18.61
CA SER A 330 -12.66 7.03 -18.07
C SER A 330 -12.19 7.54 -16.70
N VAL A 331 -11.28 6.82 -16.04
CA VAL A 331 -10.82 7.11 -14.68
C VAL A 331 -9.29 7.21 -14.59
N GLY A 332 -8.81 7.73 -13.46
CA GLY A 332 -7.37 7.78 -13.20
C GLY A 332 -6.77 6.38 -12.98
N PRO A 333 -5.45 6.22 -13.19
CA PRO A 333 -4.76 4.93 -13.04
C PRO A 333 -4.88 4.32 -11.63
N HIS A 334 -5.17 5.14 -10.61
CA HIS A 334 -5.38 4.67 -9.25
C HIS A 334 -6.54 3.68 -9.11
N VAL A 335 -7.58 3.77 -9.94
CA VAL A 335 -8.70 2.82 -9.92
C VAL A 335 -8.26 1.44 -10.41
N ARG A 336 -7.34 1.38 -11.39
CA ARG A 336 -6.74 0.11 -11.83
C ARG A 336 -5.90 -0.52 -10.71
N ALA A 337 -5.20 0.28 -9.91
CA ALA A 337 -4.44 -0.22 -8.77
C ALA A 337 -5.31 -0.86 -7.68
N TRP A 338 -6.59 -0.49 -7.57
CA TRP A 338 -7.52 -1.14 -6.64
C TRP A 338 -7.74 -2.62 -6.99
N GLU A 339 -7.64 -3.01 -8.27
CA GLU A 339 -7.83 -4.40 -8.70
C GLU A 339 -6.74 -5.32 -8.16
N ALA A 340 -5.55 -4.78 -7.91
CA ALA A 340 -4.36 -5.56 -7.55
C ALA A 340 -4.58 -6.45 -6.31
N ARG A 341 -5.45 -6.02 -5.39
CA ARG A 341 -5.81 -6.74 -4.16
C ARG A 341 -7.26 -7.19 -4.08
N ALA A 342 -8.01 -7.14 -5.18
CA ALA A 342 -9.39 -7.58 -5.20
C ALA A 342 -9.49 -9.12 -5.08
N PRO A 343 -9.98 -9.67 -3.96
CA PRO A 343 -9.91 -11.11 -3.70
C PRO A 343 -10.83 -11.94 -4.62
N ALA A 344 -11.85 -11.31 -5.22
CA ALA A 344 -12.79 -11.98 -6.12
C ALA A 344 -12.21 -12.26 -7.53
N LEU A 345 -11.02 -11.73 -7.85
CA LEU A 345 -10.41 -11.82 -9.18
C LEU A 345 -9.23 -12.81 -9.17
N THR A 346 -9.09 -13.59 -10.25
CA THR A 346 -7.92 -14.46 -10.48
C THR A 346 -6.63 -13.65 -10.64
N ALA A 347 -5.45 -14.26 -10.48
CA ALA A 347 -4.19 -13.53 -10.61
C ALA A 347 -4.04 -12.97 -12.04
N VAL A 348 -4.38 -13.73 -13.09
CA VAL A 348 -4.40 -13.21 -14.48
C VAL A 348 -5.23 -11.94 -14.62
N ARG A 349 -6.43 -11.89 -14.02
CA ARG A 349 -7.30 -10.69 -14.09
C ARG A 349 -6.73 -9.50 -13.34
N ARG A 350 -5.98 -9.74 -12.26
CA ARG A 350 -5.33 -8.70 -11.45
C ARG A 350 -4.04 -8.16 -12.06
N LEU A 351 -3.43 -8.85 -13.03
CA LEU A 351 -2.11 -8.51 -13.57
C LEU A 351 -1.97 -7.02 -14.00
N PRO A 352 -2.87 -6.45 -14.83
CA PRO A 352 -2.74 -5.05 -15.21
C PRO A 352 -2.82 -4.10 -14.00
N GLY A 353 -3.68 -4.42 -13.02
CA GLY A 353 -3.80 -3.69 -11.77
C GLY A 353 -2.55 -3.78 -10.89
N SER A 354 -1.96 -4.96 -10.78
CA SER A 354 -0.72 -5.20 -10.01
C SER A 354 0.47 -4.43 -10.58
N GLU A 355 0.62 -4.36 -11.90
CA GLU A 355 1.69 -3.58 -12.53
C GLU A 355 1.49 -2.06 -12.34
N VAL A 356 0.25 -1.56 -12.43
CA VAL A 356 -0.06 -0.15 -12.12
C VAL A 356 0.16 0.14 -10.63
N ALA A 357 -0.25 -0.76 -9.74
CA ALA A 357 -0.03 -0.66 -8.30
C ALA A 357 1.47 -0.59 -7.95
N ALA A 358 2.32 -1.35 -8.65
CA ALA A 358 3.77 -1.26 -8.46
C ALA A 358 4.33 0.12 -8.89
N ARG A 359 3.92 0.63 -10.06
CA ARG A 359 4.34 1.96 -10.57
C ARG A 359 3.92 3.10 -9.65
N LEU A 360 2.70 3.04 -9.11
CA LEU A 360 2.17 4.04 -8.17
C LEU A 360 2.77 3.93 -6.75
N GLY A 361 3.50 2.84 -6.48
CA GLY A 361 4.11 2.56 -5.18
C GLY A 361 3.22 1.79 -4.23
N VAL A 362 1.95 1.55 -4.56
CA VAL A 362 0.99 0.73 -3.79
C VAL A 362 1.61 -0.62 -3.44
N PHE A 363 2.15 -1.32 -4.44
CA PHE A 363 2.91 -2.56 -4.24
C PHE A 363 4.38 -2.29 -3.91
N SER A 364 4.88 -3.02 -2.92
CA SER A 364 6.33 -3.19 -2.70
C SER A 364 6.92 -4.09 -3.78
N SER A 365 8.25 -4.04 -3.94
CA SER A 365 8.97 -4.99 -4.82
C SER A 365 8.68 -6.44 -4.41
N GLU A 366 8.65 -6.73 -3.11
CA GLU A 366 8.29 -8.04 -2.57
C GLU A 366 6.86 -8.46 -2.93
N ALA A 367 5.87 -7.56 -2.76
CA ALA A 367 4.48 -7.86 -3.11
C ALA A 367 4.32 -8.14 -4.62
N LEU A 368 5.04 -7.40 -5.47
CA LEU A 368 5.04 -7.62 -6.92
C LEU A 368 5.67 -8.97 -7.28
N VAL A 369 6.80 -9.33 -6.67
CA VAL A 369 7.46 -10.63 -6.91
C VAL A 369 6.59 -11.78 -6.42
N ASN A 370 5.97 -11.66 -5.26
CA ASN A 370 5.03 -12.65 -4.74
C ASN A 370 3.82 -12.82 -5.67
N PHE A 371 3.33 -11.72 -6.26
CA PHE A 371 2.25 -11.77 -7.24
C PHE A 371 2.67 -12.49 -8.53
N TYR A 372 3.86 -12.25 -9.07
CA TYR A 372 4.37 -13.02 -10.21
C TYR A 372 4.61 -14.50 -9.87
N ALA A 373 4.99 -14.82 -8.63
CA ALA A 373 5.11 -16.19 -8.16
C ALA A 373 3.74 -16.88 -8.07
N GLU A 374 2.70 -16.18 -7.60
CA GLU A 374 1.30 -16.63 -7.63
C GLU A 374 0.86 -16.92 -9.07
N LEU A 375 1.10 -15.99 -10.00
CA LEU A 375 0.81 -16.17 -11.44
C LEU A 375 1.49 -17.42 -12.00
N GLY A 376 2.76 -17.64 -11.68
CA GLY A 376 3.50 -18.82 -12.13
C GLY A 376 3.00 -20.16 -11.59
N SER A 377 2.15 -20.14 -10.55
CA SER A 377 1.50 -21.33 -10.02
C SER A 377 0.14 -21.61 -10.68
N GLU A 378 -0.44 -20.64 -11.39
CA GLU A 378 -1.64 -20.84 -12.20
C GLU A 378 -1.28 -21.65 -13.47
N GLY A 379 -2.11 -22.64 -13.80
CA GLY A 379 -1.96 -23.39 -15.05
C GLY A 379 -2.50 -22.60 -16.24
N ASP A 380 -1.87 -22.74 -17.41
CA ASP A 380 -2.30 -22.16 -18.70
C ASP A 380 -2.14 -20.63 -18.81
N LEU A 381 -0.90 -20.15 -18.65
CA LEU A 381 -0.54 -18.76 -18.97
C LEU A 381 -0.28 -18.58 -20.47
N ALA A 382 -0.62 -17.40 -21.00
CA ALA A 382 -0.14 -17.00 -22.33
C ALA A 382 1.39 -17.04 -22.39
N SER A 383 1.95 -17.42 -23.55
CA SER A 383 3.38 -17.70 -23.69
C SER A 383 4.27 -16.52 -23.28
N ASP A 384 3.89 -15.30 -23.64
CA ASP A 384 4.64 -14.09 -23.29
C ASP A 384 4.66 -13.83 -21.78
N LEU A 385 3.58 -14.17 -21.09
CA LEU A 385 3.50 -14.06 -19.63
C LEU A 385 4.29 -15.18 -18.93
N ALA A 386 4.23 -16.41 -19.47
CA ALA A 386 5.04 -17.53 -18.99
C ALA A 386 6.55 -17.19 -19.08
N ASP A 387 6.99 -16.67 -20.23
CA ASP A 387 8.38 -16.24 -20.45
C ASP A 387 8.83 -15.17 -19.44
N ARG A 388 7.95 -14.22 -19.09
CA ARG A 388 8.24 -13.21 -18.06
C ARG A 388 8.38 -13.82 -16.66
N VAL A 389 7.50 -14.73 -16.29
CA VAL A 389 7.57 -15.43 -15.00
C VAL A 389 8.86 -16.26 -14.91
N ASP A 390 9.22 -16.94 -15.99
CA ASP A 390 10.46 -17.73 -16.07
C ASP A 390 11.71 -16.83 -16.06
N ALA A 391 11.69 -15.69 -16.75
CA ALA A 391 12.75 -14.69 -16.67
C ALA A 391 12.91 -14.15 -15.25
N LEU A 392 11.81 -13.90 -14.53
CA LEU A 392 11.89 -13.48 -13.13
C LEU A 392 12.51 -14.57 -12.25
N ARG A 393 12.11 -15.84 -12.43
CA ARG A 393 12.75 -16.95 -11.72
C ARG A 393 14.27 -16.99 -11.99
N ASN A 394 14.66 -16.91 -13.26
CA ASN A 394 16.05 -16.94 -13.68
C ASN A 394 16.87 -15.73 -13.19
N ALA A 395 16.26 -14.55 -13.05
CA ALA A 395 16.93 -13.38 -12.46
C ALA A 395 17.35 -13.64 -11.00
N TYR A 396 16.53 -14.37 -10.25
CA TYR A 396 16.78 -14.72 -8.84
C TYR A 396 17.66 -15.95 -8.66
N SER A 397 17.49 -16.99 -9.47
CA SER A 397 18.12 -18.31 -9.26
C SER A 397 19.03 -18.79 -10.38
N GLY A 398 19.31 -17.96 -11.40
CA GLY A 398 20.18 -18.33 -12.51
C GLY A 398 21.59 -18.72 -12.04
N PRO A 399 22.25 -19.69 -12.70
CA PRO A 399 23.49 -20.29 -12.21
C PRO A 399 24.71 -19.37 -12.28
N THR A 400 24.67 -18.35 -13.14
CA THR A 400 25.78 -17.40 -13.35
C THR A 400 25.28 -15.96 -13.29
N ALA A 401 26.18 -15.02 -12.99
CA ALA A 401 25.85 -13.59 -13.01
C ALA A 401 25.33 -13.15 -14.39
N GLY A 402 25.96 -13.59 -15.48
CA GLY A 402 25.52 -13.29 -16.84
C GLY A 402 24.12 -13.82 -17.16
N ALA A 403 23.80 -15.06 -16.78
CA ALA A 403 22.46 -15.62 -16.98
C ALA A 403 21.38 -14.86 -16.19
N ARG A 404 21.71 -14.41 -14.97
CA ARG A 404 20.82 -13.59 -14.15
C ARG A 404 20.63 -12.20 -14.75
N ILE A 405 21.68 -11.55 -15.25
CA ILE A 405 21.60 -10.24 -15.93
C ILE A 405 20.76 -10.34 -17.21
N GLN A 406 21.00 -11.35 -18.04
CA GLN A 406 20.21 -11.59 -19.25
C GLN A 406 18.72 -11.77 -18.94
N ALA A 407 18.40 -12.50 -17.86
CA ALA A 407 17.01 -12.66 -17.43
C ALA A 407 16.39 -11.35 -16.93
N MET A 408 17.17 -10.47 -16.29
CA MET A 408 16.72 -9.12 -15.94
C MET A 408 16.51 -8.23 -17.17
N GLN A 409 17.38 -8.29 -18.18
CA GLN A 409 17.21 -7.58 -19.44
C GLN A 409 15.87 -7.93 -20.12
N THR A 410 15.49 -9.21 -20.13
CA THR A 410 14.17 -9.65 -20.63
C THR A 410 13.01 -8.94 -19.92
N LEU A 411 13.12 -8.72 -18.60
CA LEU A 411 12.09 -8.03 -17.82
C LEU A 411 12.12 -6.51 -18.01
N TRP A 412 13.30 -5.93 -18.21
CA TRP A 412 13.48 -4.51 -18.51
C TRP A 412 13.04 -4.16 -19.93
N ARG A 413 12.96 -5.15 -20.83
CA ARG A 413 12.59 -5.00 -22.25
C ARG A 413 13.63 -4.20 -23.02
N ASP A 414 13.46 -2.88 -23.10
CA ASP A 414 14.42 -2.00 -23.74
C ASP A 414 15.51 -1.62 -22.74
N ASN A 415 16.74 -2.08 -22.94
CA ASN A 415 17.82 -1.80 -21.99
C ASN A 415 18.19 -0.30 -21.95
N GLY A 416 17.96 0.45 -23.04
CA GLY A 416 18.20 1.89 -23.10
C GLY A 416 17.15 2.71 -22.34
N ALA A 417 15.91 2.21 -22.31
CA ALA A 417 14.76 2.79 -21.63
C ALA A 417 13.97 1.70 -20.87
N PRO A 418 14.51 1.19 -19.75
CA PRO A 418 13.99 -0.01 -19.08
C PRO A 418 12.57 0.20 -18.54
N ASP A 419 11.71 -0.81 -18.72
CA ASP A 419 10.39 -0.82 -18.10
C ASP A 419 10.54 -0.77 -16.57
N TYR A 420 9.92 0.25 -15.98
CA TYR A 420 10.06 0.53 -14.56
C TYR A 420 9.49 -0.57 -13.66
N VAL A 421 8.49 -1.34 -14.11
CA VAL A 421 7.97 -2.50 -13.34
C VAL A 421 8.98 -3.63 -13.35
N GLY A 422 9.65 -3.85 -14.49
CA GLY A 422 10.80 -4.75 -14.59
C GLY A 422 11.89 -4.40 -13.57
N LEU A 423 12.29 -3.12 -13.49
CA LEU A 423 13.27 -2.65 -12.50
C LEU A 423 12.83 -2.92 -11.05
N ILE A 424 11.55 -2.67 -10.73
CA ILE A 424 10.99 -2.95 -9.39
C ILE A 424 11.00 -4.45 -9.09
N ALA A 425 10.60 -5.29 -10.05
CA ALA A 425 10.52 -6.74 -9.88
C ALA A 425 11.91 -7.38 -9.70
N THR A 426 12.95 -6.81 -10.33
CA THR A 426 14.31 -7.36 -10.26
C THR A 426 15.18 -6.73 -9.18
N ALA A 427 14.66 -5.76 -8.40
CA ALA A 427 15.46 -4.97 -7.45
C ALA A 427 16.27 -5.82 -6.46
N ARG A 428 15.64 -6.82 -5.82
CA ARG A 428 16.32 -7.72 -4.88
C ARG A 428 17.27 -8.68 -5.59
N ALA A 429 16.92 -9.13 -6.79
CA ALA A 429 17.79 -9.97 -7.59
C ALA A 429 19.08 -9.24 -7.98
N ALA A 430 18.97 -7.99 -8.43
CA ALA A 430 20.10 -7.11 -8.71
C ALA A 430 20.96 -6.90 -7.46
N ALA A 431 20.34 -6.61 -6.31
CA ALA A 431 21.03 -6.40 -5.03
C ALA A 431 21.80 -7.64 -4.54
N ALA A 432 21.40 -8.84 -4.95
CA ALA A 432 22.03 -10.10 -4.58
C ALA A 432 23.16 -10.53 -5.54
N LEU A 433 23.42 -9.79 -6.63
CA LEU A 433 24.57 -10.04 -7.47
C LEU A 433 25.86 -9.56 -6.77
N PRO A 434 26.95 -10.33 -6.83
CA PRO A 434 28.27 -9.76 -6.56
C PRO A 434 28.56 -8.67 -7.61
N VAL A 435 29.47 -7.75 -7.29
CA VAL A 435 30.00 -6.84 -8.31
C VAL A 435 30.64 -7.71 -9.39
N ALA A 436 30.07 -7.66 -10.59
CA ALA A 436 30.44 -8.51 -11.72
C ALA A 436 30.85 -7.63 -12.90
N GLN A 437 31.51 -8.23 -13.90
CA GLN A 437 31.68 -7.55 -15.17
C GLN A 437 30.30 -7.37 -15.81
N ALA A 438 29.96 -6.13 -16.08
CA ALA A 438 28.76 -5.68 -16.77
C ALA A 438 29.16 -4.48 -17.63
N ASP A 439 28.49 -4.29 -18.75
CA ASP A 439 28.66 -3.06 -19.52
C ASP A 439 28.04 -1.86 -18.80
N GLY A 440 28.30 -0.64 -19.30
CA GLY A 440 27.79 0.60 -18.71
C GLY A 440 26.27 0.63 -18.55
N ARG A 441 25.52 0.07 -19.50
CA ARG A 441 24.06 0.14 -19.51
C ARG A 441 23.46 -0.84 -18.52
N ASP A 442 23.96 -2.07 -18.49
CA ASP A 442 23.58 -3.07 -17.51
C ASP A 442 23.92 -2.62 -16.09
N ALA A 443 25.11 -2.07 -15.87
CA ALA A 443 25.49 -1.55 -14.55
C ALA A 443 24.57 -0.42 -14.09
N ALA A 444 24.21 0.51 -14.98
CA ALA A 444 23.25 1.57 -14.68
C ALA A 444 21.88 1.00 -14.32
N ASN A 445 21.38 0.03 -15.07
CA ASN A 445 20.06 -0.59 -14.84
C ASN A 445 20.03 -1.46 -13.58
N LEU A 446 21.12 -2.16 -13.26
CA LEU A 446 21.29 -2.90 -12.01
C LEU A 446 21.21 -1.96 -10.80
N VAL A 447 21.94 -0.84 -10.83
CA VAL A 447 21.88 0.19 -9.77
C VAL A 447 20.49 0.81 -9.71
N ALA A 448 19.89 1.17 -10.84
CA ALA A 448 18.54 1.72 -10.90
C ALA A 448 17.52 0.76 -10.26
N ALA A 449 17.57 -0.53 -10.62
CA ALA A 449 16.72 -1.57 -10.05
C ALA A 449 16.87 -1.63 -8.52
N MET A 450 18.11 -1.67 -8.01
CA MET A 450 18.37 -1.65 -6.56
C MET A 450 17.71 -0.45 -5.86
N LEU A 451 17.83 0.75 -6.46
CA LEU A 451 17.29 1.99 -5.91
C LEU A 451 15.76 2.06 -5.99
N THR A 452 15.09 1.34 -6.90
CA THR A 452 13.62 1.27 -6.91
C THR A 452 13.03 0.61 -5.65
N ALA A 453 13.80 -0.23 -4.94
CA ALA A 453 13.37 -0.91 -3.72
C ALA A 453 14.20 -0.57 -2.48
N GLY A 454 15.09 0.42 -2.56
CA GLY A 454 15.83 0.94 -1.40
C GLY A 454 17.06 0.12 -1.03
N TYR A 455 17.60 -0.67 -1.96
CA TYR A 455 18.86 -1.40 -1.77
C TYR A 455 20.08 -0.49 -1.98
N ASP A 456 20.05 0.70 -1.38
CA ASP A 456 21.06 1.76 -1.56
C ASP A 456 22.46 1.37 -1.05
N ARG A 457 22.53 0.58 0.03
CA ARG A 457 23.78 0.00 0.54
C ARG A 457 24.37 -1.04 -0.41
N ASN A 458 23.53 -1.80 -1.12
CA ASN A 458 23.99 -2.76 -2.12
C ASN A 458 24.48 -2.01 -3.37
N ALA A 459 23.73 -0.98 -3.81
CA ALA A 459 24.14 -0.09 -4.87
C ALA A 459 25.50 0.56 -4.58
N ALA A 460 25.73 1.02 -3.34
CA ALA A 460 27.01 1.64 -2.95
C ALA A 460 28.23 0.71 -3.15
N ARG A 461 28.07 -0.61 -3.09
CA ARG A 461 29.17 -1.57 -3.34
C ARG A 461 29.66 -1.51 -4.79
N TRP A 462 28.78 -1.16 -5.72
CA TRP A 462 29.12 -1.04 -7.14
C TRP A 462 30.05 0.14 -7.43
N ALA A 463 30.26 1.06 -6.49
CA ALA A 463 31.28 2.10 -6.63
C ALA A 463 32.70 1.54 -6.89
N GLN A 464 32.98 0.30 -6.48
CA GLN A 464 34.26 -0.38 -6.75
C GLN A 464 34.49 -0.67 -8.25
N ALA A 465 33.43 -0.67 -9.06
CA ALA A 465 33.50 -0.87 -10.51
C ALA A 465 33.67 0.44 -11.31
N ILE A 466 33.72 1.59 -10.63
CA ILE A 466 34.00 2.87 -11.29
C ILE A 466 35.39 2.85 -11.92
N GLY A 467 35.48 3.32 -13.17
CA GLY A 467 36.72 3.30 -13.96
C GLY A 467 37.01 1.95 -14.63
N GLN A 468 36.28 0.89 -14.27
CA GLN A 468 36.29 -0.39 -15.00
C GLN A 468 35.09 -0.51 -15.95
N ILE A 469 33.99 0.17 -15.62
CA ILE A 469 32.80 0.25 -16.46
C ILE A 469 32.98 1.39 -17.46
N ASP A 470 32.87 1.06 -18.75
CA ASP A 470 32.89 1.97 -19.87
C ASP A 470 31.67 1.75 -20.80
N GLY A 471 31.60 2.53 -21.87
CA GLY A 471 30.53 2.45 -22.87
C GLY A 471 29.26 3.23 -22.51
N ASP A 472 28.22 2.98 -23.30
CA ASP A 472 26.92 3.61 -23.13
C ASP A 472 26.33 3.30 -21.74
N GLY A 473 25.77 4.31 -21.06
CA GLY A 473 25.24 4.18 -19.70
C GLY A 473 26.25 4.34 -18.55
N ALA A 474 27.57 4.34 -18.79
CA ALA A 474 28.57 4.50 -17.73
C ALA A 474 28.40 5.82 -16.94
N GLN A 475 27.95 6.88 -17.62
CA GLN A 475 27.61 8.16 -17.01
C GLN A 475 26.40 8.09 -16.09
N ASP A 476 25.35 7.39 -16.51
CA ASP A 476 24.14 7.19 -15.72
C ASP A 476 24.41 6.30 -14.51
N PHE A 477 25.24 5.28 -14.67
CA PHE A 477 25.74 4.47 -13.56
C PHE A 477 26.42 5.34 -12.49
N TRP A 478 27.35 6.22 -12.90
CA TRP A 478 27.98 7.17 -11.99
C TRP A 478 26.95 8.12 -11.34
N ALA A 479 26.03 8.70 -12.12
CA ALA A 479 25.06 9.66 -11.63
C ALA A 479 24.09 9.05 -10.60
N LEU A 480 23.64 7.82 -10.83
CA LEU A 480 22.80 7.08 -9.89
C LEU A 480 23.55 6.79 -8.58
N LEU A 481 24.83 6.43 -8.64
CA LEU A 481 25.66 6.29 -7.43
C LEU A 481 25.88 7.63 -6.73
N ALA A 482 26.03 8.72 -7.49
CA ALA A 482 26.24 10.08 -6.97
C ALA A 482 25.05 10.61 -6.18
N VAL A 483 23.81 10.14 -6.44
CA VAL A 483 22.61 10.58 -5.69
C VAL A 483 22.04 9.51 -4.76
N GLY A 484 22.10 8.24 -5.15
CA GLY A 484 21.33 7.15 -4.52
C GLY A 484 21.99 6.53 -3.28
N THR A 485 23.30 6.67 -3.13
CA THR A 485 24.09 5.94 -2.11
C THR A 485 24.02 6.61 -0.73
N PRO A 486 24.13 5.88 0.40
CA PRO A 486 24.02 6.47 1.74
C PRO A 486 25.08 7.54 2.07
N SER A 487 26.28 7.40 1.52
CA SER A 487 27.40 8.33 1.67
C SER A 487 27.95 8.67 0.28
N THR A 488 28.75 9.72 0.18
CA THR A 488 29.48 10.04 -1.06
C THR A 488 30.52 8.97 -1.34
N VAL A 489 30.30 8.16 -2.38
CA VAL A 489 31.21 7.08 -2.81
C VAL A 489 31.85 7.33 -4.18
N VAL A 490 31.50 8.44 -4.83
CA VAL A 490 31.99 8.84 -6.15
C VAL A 490 32.39 10.31 -6.14
N ASP A 491 33.34 10.68 -6.99
CA ASP A 491 33.66 12.10 -7.20
C ASP A 491 32.45 12.83 -7.79
N SER A 492 32.12 13.96 -7.19
CA SER A 492 30.97 14.82 -7.52
C SER A 492 31.41 16.27 -7.76
N GLY A 493 32.66 16.47 -8.16
CA GLY A 493 33.19 17.79 -8.50
C GLY A 493 32.47 18.45 -9.69
N SER A 494 32.51 19.78 -9.74
CA SER A 494 31.80 20.58 -10.76
C SER A 494 32.17 20.19 -12.20
N SER A 495 33.45 19.87 -12.46
CA SER A 495 33.91 19.43 -13.79
C SER A 495 33.24 18.13 -14.24
N ARG A 496 33.14 17.14 -13.33
CA ARG A 496 32.50 15.85 -13.59
C ARG A 496 31.01 16.02 -13.89
N ILE A 497 30.35 16.91 -13.16
CA ILE A 497 28.93 17.23 -13.37
C ILE A 497 28.73 17.94 -14.71
N SER A 498 29.58 18.91 -15.06
CA SER A 498 29.51 19.59 -16.36
C SER A 498 29.70 18.62 -17.53
N SER A 499 30.61 17.63 -17.40
CA SER A 499 30.75 16.55 -18.40
C SER A 499 29.47 15.73 -18.51
N TYR A 500 28.87 15.33 -17.38
CA TYR A 500 27.60 14.59 -17.39
C TYR A 500 26.48 15.36 -18.09
N VAL A 501 26.34 16.66 -17.82
CA VAL A 501 25.36 17.53 -18.48
C VAL A 501 25.54 17.52 -20.00
N GLY A 502 26.79 17.59 -20.47
CA GLY A 502 27.11 17.57 -21.90
C GLY A 502 26.77 16.24 -22.58
N GLU A 503 26.97 15.12 -21.90
CA GLU A 503 26.75 13.78 -22.44
C GLU A 503 25.29 13.30 -22.32
N ALA A 504 24.67 13.48 -21.15
CA ALA A 504 23.31 13.03 -20.84
C ALA A 504 22.21 14.01 -21.29
N GLY A 505 22.60 15.22 -21.71
CA GLY A 505 21.70 16.27 -22.12
C GLY A 505 21.23 17.18 -20.98
N PRO A 506 20.72 18.38 -21.33
CA PRO A 506 20.48 19.45 -20.37
C PRO A 506 19.39 19.12 -19.34
N GLU A 507 18.38 18.34 -19.72
CA GLU A 507 17.26 18.01 -18.83
C GLU A 507 17.68 17.10 -17.68
N LYS A 508 18.29 15.95 -18.01
CA LYS A 508 18.81 15.01 -17.02
C LYS A 508 19.95 15.63 -16.20
N GLY A 509 20.81 16.43 -16.84
CA GLY A 509 21.87 17.19 -16.18
C GLY A 509 21.34 18.19 -15.14
N ARG A 510 20.31 18.97 -15.46
CA ARG A 510 19.67 19.90 -14.49
C ARG A 510 19.06 19.17 -13.29
N MET A 511 18.46 18.00 -13.53
CA MET A 511 17.88 17.18 -12.47
C MET A 511 18.95 16.61 -11.54
N LEU A 512 20.09 16.18 -12.10
CA LEU A 512 21.26 15.77 -11.30
C LEU A 512 21.76 16.92 -10.42
N ILE A 513 21.95 18.12 -10.99
CA ILE A 513 22.41 19.30 -10.23
C ILE A 513 21.44 19.60 -9.09
N ALA A 514 20.13 19.64 -9.37
CA ALA A 514 19.10 19.88 -8.37
C ALA A 514 19.10 18.83 -7.26
N ALA A 515 19.24 17.55 -7.60
CA ALA A 515 19.33 16.45 -6.65
C ALA A 515 20.57 16.55 -5.75
N LEU A 516 21.75 16.74 -6.34
CA LEU A 516 23.01 16.84 -5.59
C LEU A 516 23.02 18.08 -4.67
N ALA A 517 22.51 19.21 -5.15
CA ALA A 517 22.33 20.41 -4.35
C ALA A 517 21.36 20.20 -3.17
N GLY A 518 20.24 19.50 -3.41
CA GLY A 518 19.24 19.22 -2.37
C GLY A 518 19.75 18.23 -1.31
N LEU A 519 20.56 17.25 -1.71
CA LEU A 519 21.21 16.29 -0.82
C LEU A 519 22.43 16.88 -0.08
N SER A 520 22.72 18.18 -0.25
CA SER A 520 23.91 18.83 0.29
C SER A 520 25.24 18.15 -0.11
N ARG A 521 25.30 17.57 -1.31
CA ARG A 521 26.52 16.94 -1.87
C ARG A 521 27.43 17.93 -2.61
N LEU A 522 26.93 19.15 -2.83
CA LEU A 522 27.67 20.26 -3.43
C LEU A 522 27.80 21.39 -2.41
N SER A 523 28.86 22.17 -2.52
CA SER A 523 28.93 23.43 -1.80
C SER A 523 27.82 24.37 -2.30
N ALA A 524 27.35 25.30 -1.45
CA ALA A 524 26.30 26.23 -1.82
C ALA A 524 26.70 27.10 -3.04
N ASN A 525 27.98 27.44 -3.16
CA ASN A 525 28.51 28.23 -4.28
C ASN A 525 28.54 27.41 -5.58
N ASP A 526 29.02 26.17 -5.53
CA ASP A 526 29.06 25.29 -6.71
C ASP A 526 27.64 24.96 -7.20
N ALA A 527 26.73 24.68 -6.27
CA ALA A 527 25.33 24.43 -6.59
C ALA A 527 24.67 25.63 -7.28
N ALA A 528 24.91 26.85 -6.77
CA ALA A 528 24.37 28.07 -7.36
C ALA A 528 24.96 28.35 -8.75
N ALA A 529 26.28 28.19 -8.92
CA ALA A 529 26.95 28.38 -10.20
C ALA A 529 26.45 27.37 -11.24
N LEU A 530 26.47 26.07 -10.94
CA LEU A 530 25.99 25.01 -11.83
C LEU A 530 24.52 25.20 -12.22
N ALA A 531 23.67 25.62 -11.27
CA ALA A 531 22.26 25.88 -11.57
C ALA A 531 22.09 27.07 -12.52
N GLN A 532 22.81 28.17 -12.27
CA GLN A 532 22.79 29.37 -13.11
C GLN A 532 23.30 29.07 -14.52
N ASP A 533 24.43 28.37 -14.65
CA ASP A 533 25.02 27.99 -15.94
C ASP A 533 24.08 27.10 -16.76
N ASN A 534 23.22 26.32 -16.08
CA ASN A 534 22.23 25.46 -16.70
C ASN A 534 20.83 26.09 -16.81
N GLY A 535 20.67 27.36 -16.46
CA GLY A 535 19.45 28.13 -16.70
C GLY A 535 18.30 27.88 -15.72
N PHE A 536 18.59 27.52 -14.46
CA PHE A 536 17.57 27.44 -13.41
C PHE A 536 18.04 28.02 -12.07
N ALA A 537 17.09 28.32 -11.17
CA ALA A 537 17.38 28.93 -9.87
C ALA A 537 17.03 27.99 -8.71
N LEU A 538 17.89 27.98 -7.68
CA LEU A 538 17.67 27.26 -6.42
C LEU A 538 16.89 28.10 -5.38
N ALA A 539 16.71 29.40 -5.64
CA ALA A 539 15.97 30.29 -4.74
C ALA A 539 14.49 29.89 -4.60
N ALA A 540 13.92 30.11 -3.41
CA ALA A 540 12.52 29.80 -3.11
C ALA A 540 11.55 30.85 -3.68
N ASN A 541 11.38 30.86 -5.02
CA ASN A 541 10.65 31.91 -5.74
C ASN A 541 9.12 31.73 -5.77
N SER A 542 8.58 30.67 -5.18
CA SER A 542 7.13 30.41 -5.15
C SER A 542 6.58 30.36 -3.73
N ARG A 543 5.25 30.47 -3.59
CA ARG A 543 4.59 30.26 -2.28
C ARG A 543 4.78 28.84 -1.77
N TRP A 544 4.73 27.86 -2.68
CA TRP A 544 4.97 26.45 -2.35
C TRP A 544 6.40 26.19 -1.87
N ALA A 545 7.42 26.70 -2.58
CA ALA A 545 8.83 26.52 -2.19
C ALA A 545 9.12 27.11 -0.80
N ARG A 546 8.54 28.27 -0.49
CA ARG A 546 8.61 28.86 0.85
C ARG A 546 7.88 28.04 1.90
N ALA A 547 6.71 27.47 1.56
CA ALA A 547 5.94 26.65 2.48
C ALA A 547 6.69 25.35 2.86
N ILE A 548 7.25 24.63 1.88
CA ILE A 548 7.98 23.38 2.15
C ILE A 548 9.29 23.66 2.91
N ALA A 549 10.00 24.74 2.58
CA ALA A 549 11.19 25.16 3.32
C ALA A 549 10.85 25.54 4.77
N ALA A 550 9.75 26.25 5.01
CA ALA A 550 9.31 26.62 6.35
C ALA A 550 8.89 25.39 7.19
N ALA A 551 8.17 24.43 6.60
CA ALA A 551 7.84 23.17 7.25
C ALA A 551 9.11 22.38 7.63
N ALA A 552 10.10 22.34 6.73
CA ALA A 552 11.37 21.68 7.01
C ALA A 552 12.19 22.40 8.08
N GLN A 553 12.14 23.73 8.15
CA GLN A 553 12.75 24.51 9.23
C GLN A 553 12.15 24.17 10.61
N ARG A 554 10.84 23.89 10.66
CA ARG A 554 10.14 23.49 11.88
C ARG A 554 10.26 21.99 12.22
N GLY A 555 10.86 21.18 11.34
CA GLY A 555 11.02 19.74 11.56
C GLY A 555 9.75 18.90 11.31
N GLU A 556 8.76 19.46 10.60
CA GLU A 556 7.43 18.83 10.42
C GLU A 556 7.46 17.76 9.32
N LYS A 557 7.98 16.57 9.65
CA LYS A 557 8.21 15.47 8.70
C LYS A 557 6.98 15.12 7.83
N ALA A 558 5.80 15.05 8.44
CA ALA A 558 4.57 14.70 7.71
C ALA A 558 4.07 15.87 6.83
N THR A 559 4.22 17.11 7.29
CA THR A 559 3.90 18.31 6.50
C THR A 559 4.84 18.44 5.30
N VAL A 560 6.14 18.16 5.48
CA VAL A 560 7.11 18.09 4.37
C VAL A 560 6.74 17.00 3.38
N ALA A 561 6.37 15.80 3.83
CA ALA A 561 5.92 14.72 2.95
C ALA A 561 4.67 15.11 2.13
N LEU A 562 3.70 15.78 2.76
CA LEU A 562 2.50 16.28 2.08
C LEU A 562 2.84 17.36 1.05
N LEU A 563 3.69 18.33 1.40
CA LEU A 563 4.10 19.40 0.50
C LEU A 563 5.00 18.90 -0.64
N ALA A 564 5.82 17.88 -0.40
CA ALA A 564 6.56 17.19 -1.44
C ALA A 564 5.61 16.59 -2.48
N ALA A 565 4.57 15.87 -2.02
CA ALA A 565 3.53 15.34 -2.91
C ALA A 565 2.80 16.45 -3.68
N VAL A 566 2.48 17.58 -3.04
CA VAL A 566 1.89 18.76 -3.71
C VAL A 566 2.78 19.27 -4.85
N GLY A 567 4.10 19.33 -4.64
CA GLY A 567 5.07 19.79 -5.63
C GLY A 567 5.36 18.80 -6.77
N MET A 568 4.95 17.54 -6.60
CA MET A 568 5.24 16.42 -7.48
C MET A 568 3.98 15.81 -8.11
N GLN A 569 2.89 16.55 -8.18
CA GLN A 569 1.68 16.10 -8.88
C GLN A 569 1.94 16.03 -10.38
N GLY A 570 1.62 14.89 -11.01
CA GLY A 570 1.84 14.71 -12.45
C GLY A 570 2.08 13.27 -12.85
N ARG A 571 2.23 13.05 -14.16
CA ARG A 571 2.45 11.72 -14.77
C ARG A 571 3.78 11.58 -15.49
N ASP A 572 4.46 12.69 -15.73
CA ASP A 572 5.62 12.79 -16.60
C ASP A 572 6.73 13.59 -15.91
N TRP A 573 7.89 12.97 -15.73
CA TRP A 573 9.05 13.57 -15.08
C TRP A 573 9.61 14.75 -15.87
N HIS A 574 9.42 14.78 -17.20
CA HIS A 574 9.88 15.88 -18.04
C HIS A 574 9.20 17.22 -17.73
N ARG A 575 8.06 17.17 -17.03
CA ARG A 575 7.30 18.37 -16.64
C ARG A 575 7.65 18.89 -15.27
N LEU A 576 8.47 18.19 -14.49
CA LEU A 576 8.88 18.64 -13.17
C LEU A 576 10.01 19.67 -13.31
N PRO A 577 9.86 20.90 -12.81
CA PRO A 577 10.98 21.85 -12.83
C PRO A 577 12.13 21.35 -11.93
N PRO A 578 13.40 21.45 -12.36
CA PRO A 578 14.55 21.07 -11.53
C PRO A 578 14.58 21.78 -10.16
N GLY A 579 14.16 23.05 -10.12
CA GLY A 579 14.01 23.79 -8.87
C GLY A 579 12.99 23.16 -7.90
N HIS A 580 11.92 22.53 -8.40
CA HIS A 580 10.98 21.79 -7.54
C HIS A 580 11.64 20.54 -6.95
N LEU A 581 12.37 19.76 -7.77
CA LEU A 581 13.11 18.61 -7.28
C LEU A 581 14.10 19.02 -6.18
N TYR A 582 14.85 20.11 -6.38
CA TYR A 582 15.75 20.65 -5.36
C TYR A 582 15.03 20.92 -4.03
N HIS A 583 13.94 21.68 -4.05
CA HIS A 583 13.21 22.04 -2.82
C HIS A 583 12.61 20.82 -2.12
N VAL A 584 12.14 19.82 -2.87
CA VAL A 584 11.65 18.56 -2.30
C VAL A 584 12.78 17.80 -1.61
N VAL A 585 13.89 17.56 -2.33
CA VAL A 585 15.02 16.79 -1.82
C VAL A 585 15.67 17.49 -0.63
N ALA A 586 15.87 18.81 -0.70
CA ALA A 586 16.43 19.61 0.38
C ALA A 586 15.55 19.59 1.64
N ALA A 587 14.23 19.71 1.48
CA ALA A 587 13.32 19.69 2.61
C ALA A 587 13.29 18.32 3.30
N LEU A 588 13.26 17.23 2.52
CA LEU A 588 13.29 15.86 3.03
C LEU A 588 14.61 15.55 3.75
N HIS A 589 15.72 15.88 3.13
CA HIS A 589 17.05 15.75 3.72
C HIS A 589 17.14 16.50 5.06
N ARG A 590 16.67 17.75 5.11
CA ARG A 590 16.70 18.58 6.32
C ARG A 590 15.91 17.98 7.50
N VAL A 591 14.81 17.29 7.24
CA VAL A 591 14.00 16.65 8.31
C VAL A 591 14.41 15.22 8.61
N GLY A 592 15.55 14.75 8.08
CA GLY A 592 16.07 13.41 8.34
C GLY A 592 15.33 12.29 7.58
N LEU A 593 14.72 12.62 6.44
CA LEU A 593 14.12 11.68 5.49
C LEU A 593 15.10 11.43 4.32
N ASP A 594 16.39 11.27 4.64
CA ASP A 594 17.47 11.09 3.69
C ASP A 594 17.28 9.90 2.74
N PRO A 595 16.83 8.71 3.19
CA PRO A 595 16.61 7.60 2.29
C PRO A 595 15.59 7.96 1.20
N GLU A 596 14.45 8.53 1.57
CA GLU A 596 13.41 8.93 0.62
C GLU A 596 13.88 10.06 -0.31
N ALA A 597 14.63 11.04 0.21
CA ALA A 597 15.22 12.11 -0.60
C ALA A 597 16.14 11.55 -1.70
N ARG A 598 17.03 10.61 -1.36
CA ARG A 598 17.93 9.94 -2.33
C ARG A 598 17.17 9.11 -3.33
N MET A 599 16.16 8.35 -2.88
CA MET A 599 15.40 7.50 -3.79
C MET A 599 14.54 8.30 -4.78
N ILE A 600 13.98 9.43 -4.36
CA ILE A 600 13.29 10.39 -5.24
C ILE A 600 14.26 10.97 -6.27
N ALA A 601 15.46 11.38 -5.85
CA ALA A 601 16.51 11.88 -6.73
C ALA A 601 16.95 10.82 -7.76
N ALA A 602 17.18 9.58 -7.32
CA ALA A 602 17.53 8.48 -8.21
C ALA A 602 16.41 8.17 -9.21
N GLU A 603 15.16 8.13 -8.75
CA GLU A 603 13.99 7.90 -9.61
C GLU A 603 13.86 8.98 -10.70
N ALA A 604 14.15 10.24 -10.38
CA ALA A 604 14.16 11.32 -11.37
C ALA A 604 15.13 11.03 -12.52
N LEU A 605 16.35 10.56 -12.20
CA LEU A 605 17.35 10.21 -13.21
C LEU A 605 16.99 8.94 -13.97
N THR A 606 16.45 7.92 -13.30
CA THR A 606 16.04 6.67 -13.95
C THR A 606 14.87 6.87 -14.91
N ARG A 607 13.96 7.81 -14.64
CA ARG A 607 12.70 7.95 -15.41
C ARG A 607 12.71 9.07 -16.46
N LEU A 608 13.86 9.71 -16.67
CA LEU A 608 14.14 10.68 -17.74
C LEU A 608 14.97 10.08 -18.88
N SER A 609 15.08 8.74 -18.95
CA SER A 609 15.75 7.98 -20.00
C SER A 609 14.84 7.70 -21.18
#